data_AF-A0A662RAF0-F1
#
_entry.id   AF-A0A662RAF0-F1
#
_cell.length_a   1.000
_cell.length_b   1.000
_cell.length_c   1.000
_cell.angle_alpha   90.00
_cell.angle_beta   90.00
_cell.angle_gamma   90.00
#
_symmetry.space_group_name_H-M   'P 1'
#
loop_
_entity.id
_entity.type
_entity.pdbx_description
1 polymer ?
#
loop_
_entity_poly.entity_id
_entity_poly.type
_entity_poly.pdbx_seq_one_letter_code
_entity_poly.pdbx_strand_id
1 'polypeptide(L)'
;MEAAWVASRTKDTFLAGKYYNIARRRGSKRAAVAIGHQILDDVYYVRSTGEPYKELGAEAAQNRKSEVRERFIIRELESHGYSVQKIEKSA
;
A
#
# COMPACT_ATOMS: atom_id res chain seq x y z
N MET A 1 -5.97 20.21 -0.05
CA MET A 1 -6.57 19.39 1.03
C MET A 1 -7.84 18.68 0.56
N GLU A 2 -8.59 19.30 -0.36
CA GLU A 2 -9.88 18.79 -0.89
C GLU A 2 -9.77 17.43 -1.59
N ALA A 3 -8.75 17.21 -2.43
CA ALA A 3 -8.54 15.94 -3.13
C ALA A 3 -8.33 14.75 -2.18
N ALA A 4 -7.54 14.93 -1.12
CA ALA A 4 -7.32 13.90 -0.10
C ALA A 4 -8.59 13.63 0.72
N TRP A 5 -9.40 14.66 0.95
CA TRP A 5 -10.67 14.52 1.65
C TRP A 5 -11.71 13.76 0.82
N VAL A 6 -11.83 14.06 -0.47
CA VAL A 6 -12.67 13.28 -1.40
C VAL A 6 -12.19 11.84 -1.51
N ALA A 7 -10.89 11.62 -1.70
CA ALA A 7 -10.29 10.28 -1.75
C ALA A 7 -10.52 9.47 -0.47
N SER A 8 -10.56 10.12 0.70
CA SER A 8 -10.88 9.45 1.97
C SER A 8 -12.36 9.03 2.10
N ARG A 9 -13.26 9.66 1.32
CA ARG A 9 -14.70 9.39 1.31
C ARG A 9 -15.11 8.38 0.22
N THR A 10 -14.29 8.19 -0.81
CA THR A 10 -14.51 7.15 -1.83
C THR A 10 -14.13 5.78 -1.25
N LYS A 11 -15.16 5.01 -0.85
CA LYS A 11 -14.98 3.68 -0.28
C LYS A 11 -14.29 2.74 -1.28
N ASP A 12 -13.57 1.76 -0.73
CA ASP A 12 -12.90 0.65 -1.45
C ASP A 12 -11.74 1.01 -2.40
N THR A 13 -11.27 2.25 -2.36
CA THR A 13 -10.04 2.66 -3.06
C THR A 13 -8.77 2.41 -2.24
N PHE A 14 -7.65 2.16 -2.91
CA PHE A 14 -6.31 2.08 -2.33
C PHE A 14 -5.98 3.33 -1.51
N LEU A 15 -6.33 4.50 -2.04
CA LEU A 15 -6.09 5.78 -1.37
C LEU A 15 -6.91 5.91 -0.08
N ALA A 16 -8.16 5.48 -0.05
CA ALA A 16 -8.96 5.42 1.18
C ALA A 16 -8.35 4.46 2.21
N GLY A 17 -8.00 3.24 1.79
CA GLY A 17 -7.35 2.25 2.66
C GLY A 17 -6.01 2.74 3.22
N LYS A 18 -5.21 3.43 2.40
CA LYS A 18 -3.95 4.07 2.81
C LYS A 18 -4.19 5.24 3.77
N TYR A 19 -5.21 6.06 3.52
CA TYR A 19 -5.59 7.18 4.38
C TYR A 19 -5.94 6.70 5.79
N TYR A 20 -6.87 5.75 5.94
CA TYR A 20 -7.29 5.25 7.25
C TYR A 20 -6.14 4.57 8.01
N ASN A 21 -5.28 3.82 7.30
CA ASN A 21 -4.10 3.20 7.89
C ASN A 21 -3.12 4.24 8.49
N ILE A 22 -2.89 5.34 7.78
CA ILE A 22 -1.99 6.41 8.24
C ILE A 22 -2.68 7.24 9.32
N ALA A 23 -3.94 7.60 9.13
CA ALA A 23 -4.73 8.40 10.07
C ALA A 23 -4.81 7.71 11.44
N ARG A 24 -5.01 6.38 11.48
CA ARG A 24 -5.03 5.58 12.71
C ARG A 24 -3.71 5.64 13.49
N ARG A 25 -2.57 5.78 12.81
CA ARG A 25 -1.24 5.77 13.44
C ARG A 25 -0.66 7.17 13.69
N ARG A 26 -1.00 8.15 12.86
CA ARG A 26 -0.30 9.45 12.77
C ARG A 26 -1.23 10.66 12.72
N GLY A 27 -2.55 10.45 12.76
CA GLY A 27 -3.56 11.51 12.70
C GLY A 27 -3.94 11.94 11.28
N SER A 28 -5.12 12.55 11.15
CA SER A 28 -5.75 12.93 9.88
C SER A 28 -4.93 13.91 9.04
N LYS A 29 -4.30 14.92 9.66
CA LYS A 29 -3.47 15.92 8.97
C LYS A 29 -2.29 15.26 8.24
N ARG A 30 -1.57 14.36 8.91
CA ARG A 30 -0.43 13.64 8.31
C ARG A 30 -0.89 12.65 7.23
N ALA A 31 -2.06 12.04 7.41
CA ALA A 31 -2.66 11.19 6.39
C ALA A 31 -3.01 11.97 5.11
N ALA A 32 -3.61 13.15 5.24
CA ALA A 32 -3.97 13.99 4.08
C ALA A 32 -2.73 14.39 3.26
N VAL A 33 -1.63 14.77 3.92
CA VAL A 33 -0.36 15.10 3.23
C VAL A 33 0.20 13.89 2.50
N ALA A 34 0.22 12.72 3.15
CA ALA A 34 0.73 11.49 2.54
C ALA A 34 -0.10 11.03 1.33
N ILE A 35 -1.42 11.24 1.36
CA ILE A 35 -2.30 10.97 0.21
C ILE A 35 -2.07 11.98 -0.91
N GLY A 36 -1.90 13.26 -0.58
CA GLY A 36 -1.56 14.28 -1.57
C GLY A 36 -0.26 13.95 -2.32
N HIS A 37 0.79 13.53 -1.61
CA HIS A 37 2.03 13.07 -2.23
C HIS A 37 1.81 11.86 -3.14
N GLN A 38 1.04 10.86 -2.69
CA GLN A 38 0.76 9.68 -3.51
C GLN A 38 0.02 10.04 -4.81
N ILE A 39 -0.97 10.93 -4.74
CA ILE A 39 -1.71 11.39 -5.93
C ILE A 39 -0.75 12.06 -6.94
N LEU A 40 0.22 12.85 -6.46
CA LEU A 40 1.21 13.47 -7.34
C LEU A 40 2.11 12.42 -8.01
N ASP A 41 2.56 11.41 -7.25
CA ASP A 41 3.35 10.30 -7.79
C ASP A 41 2.55 9.52 -8.85
N ASP A 42 1.27 9.25 -8.59
CA ASP A 42 0.39 8.52 -9.51
C ASP A 42 0.17 9.33 -10.81
N VAL A 43 -0.06 10.64 -10.70
CA VAL A 43 -0.18 11.53 -11.87
C VAL A 43 1.11 11.56 -12.68
N TYR A 44 2.27 11.66 -12.03
CA TYR A 44 3.57 11.62 -12.69
C TYR A 44 3.79 10.28 -13.40
N TYR A 45 3.45 9.17 -12.76
CA TYR A 45 3.57 7.84 -13.33
C TYR A 45 2.70 7.67 -14.58
N VAL A 46 1.41 8.02 -14.50
CA VAL A 46 0.49 7.99 -15.66
C VAL A 46 1.01 8.86 -16.78
N ARG A 47 1.53 10.06 -16.46
CA ARG A 47 2.06 10.99 -17.46
C ARG A 47 3.35 10.53 -18.12
N SER A 48 4.20 9.81 -17.40
CA SER A 48 5.52 9.35 -17.87
C SER A 48 5.46 8.01 -18.60
N THR A 49 4.59 7.10 -18.15
CA THR A 49 4.42 5.77 -18.76
C THR A 49 3.34 5.73 -19.84
N GLY A 50 2.38 6.67 -19.81
CA GLY A 50 1.22 6.68 -20.70
C GLY A 50 0.16 5.62 -20.34
N GLU A 51 0.41 4.81 -19.31
CA GLU A 51 -0.52 3.80 -18.82
C GLU A 51 -1.62 4.45 -17.97
N PRO A 52 -2.89 4.07 -18.15
CA PRO A 52 -3.98 4.59 -17.33
C PRO A 52 -3.81 4.17 -15.86
N TYR A 53 -4.24 5.04 -14.94
CA TYR A 53 -4.21 4.73 -13.51
C TYR A 53 -5.06 3.49 -13.22
N LYS A 54 -4.41 2.47 -12.66
CA LYS A 54 -5.06 1.23 -12.25
C LYS A 54 -5.29 1.26 -10.74
N GLU A 55 -6.56 1.39 -10.36
CA GLU A 55 -6.95 1.37 -8.95
C GLU A 55 -6.72 -0.03 -8.38
N LEU A 56 -5.78 -0.14 -7.44
CA LEU A 56 -5.36 -1.41 -6.83
C LEU A 56 -6.34 -1.89 -5.75
N GLY A 57 -7.29 -1.04 -5.34
CA GLY A 57 -8.28 -1.36 -4.31
C GLY A 57 -7.71 -1.30 -2.89
N ALA A 58 -8.59 -1.23 -1.90
CA ALA A 58 -8.21 -1.09 -0.48
C ALA A 58 -7.35 -2.25 0.04
N GLU A 59 -7.50 -3.46 -0.51
CA GLU A 59 -6.78 -4.66 -0.07
C GLU A 59 -5.32 -4.71 -0.54
N ALA A 60 -4.97 -4.04 -1.64
CA ALA A 60 -3.59 -4.05 -2.14
C ALA A 60 -2.58 -3.43 -1.16
N ALA A 61 -3.02 -2.45 -0.36
CA ALA A 61 -2.19 -1.87 0.70
C ALA A 61 -1.86 -2.90 1.82
N GLN A 62 -2.76 -3.87 2.05
CA GLN A 62 -2.56 -4.95 3.00
C GLN A 62 -1.66 -6.04 2.41
N ASN A 63 -1.89 -6.41 1.14
CA ASN A 63 -1.08 -7.41 0.43
C ASN A 63 0.40 -7.01 0.35
N ARG A 64 0.69 -5.73 0.09
CA ARG A 64 2.08 -5.25 0.07
C ARG A 64 2.76 -5.34 1.44
N LYS A 65 2.01 -5.14 2.54
CA LYS A 65 2.55 -5.28 3.90
C LYS A 65 2.78 -6.75 4.26
N SER A 66 1.88 -7.65 3.86
CA SER A 66 2.06 -9.09 4.12
C SER A 66 3.27 -9.63 3.38
N GLU A 67 3.48 -9.26 2.11
CA GLU A 67 4.68 -9.68 1.36
C GLU A 67 5.99 -9.17 1.98
N VAL A 68 6.04 -7.89 2.39
CA VAL A 68 7.23 -7.32 3.04
C VAL A 68 7.52 -8.05 4.35
N ARG A 69 6.46 -8.39 5.10
CA ARG A 69 6.57 -9.15 6.35
C ARG A 69 7.01 -10.60 6.10
N GLU A 70 6.47 -11.25 5.08
CA GLU A 70 6.86 -12.60 4.66
C GLU A 70 8.35 -12.63 4.30
N ARG A 71 8.80 -11.68 3.46
CA ARG A 71 10.23 -11.53 3.11
C ARG A 71 11.12 -11.27 4.34
N PHE A 72 10.64 -10.48 5.29
CA PHE A 72 11.37 -10.23 6.54
C PHE A 72 11.50 -11.52 7.37
N ILE A 73 10.41 -12.26 7.56
CA ILE A 73 10.42 -13.53 8.31
C ILE A 73 11.31 -14.56 7.63
N ILE A 74 11.27 -14.68 6.30
CA ILE A 74 12.15 -15.60 5.55
C ILE A 74 13.62 -15.29 5.87
N ARG A 75 14.02 -14.01 5.78
CA ARG A 75 15.39 -13.58 6.08
C ARG A 75 15.78 -13.83 7.54
N GLU A 76 14.84 -13.65 8.46
CA GLU A 76 15.05 -13.91 9.89
C GLU A 76 15.23 -15.40 10.16
N LEU A 77 14.49 -16.28 9.48
CA LEU A 77 14.67 -17.73 9.58
C LEU A 77 16.00 -18.18 8.96
N GLU A 78 16.36 -17.63 7.80
CA GLU A 78 17.64 -17.90 7.14
C GLU A 78 18.83 -17.48 8.02
N SER A 79 18.73 -16.35 8.75
CA SER A 79 19.80 -15.90 9.64
C SER A 79 20.01 -16.80 10.86
N HIS A 80 18.98 -17.56 11.28
CA HIS A 80 19.07 -18.55 12.34
C HIS A 80 19.48 -19.95 11.82
N GLY A 81 19.83 -20.07 10.53
CA GLY A 81 20.30 -21.31 9.92
C GLY A 81 19.19 -22.24 9.43
N TYR A 82 17.95 -21.77 9.35
CA TYR A 82 16.85 -22.54 8.76
C TYR A 82 16.83 -22.39 7.23
N SER A 83 16.64 -23.50 6.52
CA SER A 83 16.38 -23.49 5.08
C SER A 83 14.88 -23.32 4.84
N VAL A 84 14.46 -22.17 4.28
CA VAL A 84 13.04 -21.87 4.02
C VAL A 84 12.70 -22.14 2.56
N GLN A 85 11.66 -22.95 2.32
CA GLN A 85 11.09 -23.17 0.99
C GLN A 85 9.59 -22.89 0.99
N LYS A 86 9.13 -22.08 0.04
CA LYS A 86 7.70 -21.83 -0.16
C LYS A 86 7.10 -23.00 -0.94
N ILE A 87 6.34 -23.84 -0.27
CA ILE A 87 5.56 -24.90 -0.92
C ILE A 87 4.20 -24.30 -1.26
N GLU A 88 3.88 -24.20 -2.54
CA GLU A 88 2.54 -23.84 -2.98
C GLU A 88 1.59 -24.98 -2.56
N LYS A 89 0.83 -24.76 -1.48
CA LYS A 89 -0.27 -25.65 -1.14
C LYS A 89 -1.38 -25.41 -2.17
N SER A 90 -1.44 -26.28 -3.17
CA SER A 90 -2.62 -26.42 -4.01
C SER A 90 -3.80 -26.80 -3.10
N ALA A 91 -4.78 -25.91 -3.02
CA ALA A 91 -6.11 -26.21 -2.50
C ALA A 91 -6.98 -26.78 -3.62
#